data_AF-A0A521NA60-F1
#
_entry.id   AF-A0A521NA60-F1
#
_cell.length_a   1.000
_cell.length_b   1.000
_cell.length_c   1.000
_cell.angle_alpha   90.00
_cell.angle_beta   90.00
_cell.angle_gamma   90.00
#
_symmetry.space_group_name_H-M   'P 1'
#
loop_
_entity.id
_entity.type
_entity.pdbx_description
1 polymer ?
#
loop_
_entity_poly.entity_id
_entity_poly.type
_entity_poly.pdbx_seq_one_letter_code
_entity_poly.pdbx_strand_id
1 'polypeptide(L)' 'MEKRILGIILSLLGIIGLIYAGVSFMNGDSGTRNIKSIVIFGLLGAIFFVAGIGLIKSTKDKET' A
#
# COMPACT_ATOMS: atom_id res chain seq x y z
N MET A 1 -13.59 -1.28 -17.04
CA MET A 1 -12.57 -2.34 -16.88
C MET A 1 -11.20 -1.78 -16.45
N GLU A 2 -10.71 -0.68 -17.06
CA GLU A 2 -9.39 -0.10 -16.75
C GLU A 2 -9.19 0.30 -15.28
N LYS A 3 -10.21 0.92 -14.66
CA LYS A 3 -10.16 1.32 -13.24
C LYS A 3 -10.00 0.16 -12.26
N ARG A 4 -10.50 -1.04 -12.62
CA ARG A 4 -10.35 -2.26 -11.82
C ARG A 4 -8.91 -2.78 -11.86
N ILE A 5 -8.28 -2.73 -13.03
CA ILE A 5 -6.89 -3.17 -13.22
C ILE A 5 -5.93 -2.26 -12.45
N LEU A 6 -6.12 -0.93 -12.55
CA LEU A 6 -5.35 0.04 -11.77
C LEU A 6 -5.49 -0.20 -10.26
N GLY A 7 -6.70 -0.52 -9.79
CA GLY A 7 -6.93 -0.82 -8.39
C GLY A 7 -6.23 -2.11 -7.92
N ILE A 8 -6.20 -3.15 -8.77
CA ILE A 8 -5.48 -4.40 -8.49
C ILE A 8 -3.97 -4.16 -8.40
N ILE A 9 -3.41 -3.43 -9.37
CA ILE A 9 -1.98 -3.10 -9.38
C ILE A 9 -1.61 -2.26 -8.15
N LEU A 10 -2.42 -1.25 -7.82
CA LEU A 10 -2.18 -0.37 -6.68
C LEU A 10 -2.29 -1.11 -5.34
N SER A 11 -3.23 -2.05 -5.23
CA SER A 11 -3.38 -2.91 -4.05
C SER A 11 -2.17 -3.85 -3.89
N LEU A 12 -1.72 -4.50 -4.96
CA LEU A 12 -0.52 -5.33 -4.94
C LEU A 12 0.72 -4.52 -4.54
N LEU A 13 0.86 -3.30 -5.07
CA LEU A 13 1.94 -2.39 -4.73
C LEU A 13 1.89 -1.98 -3.25
N GLY A 14 0.68 -1.71 -2.73
CA GLY A 14 0.46 -1.44 -1.31
C GLY A 14 0.87 -2.60 -0.41
N ILE A 15 0.51 -3.84 -0.77
CA ILE A 15 0.93 -5.05 -0.04
C ILE A 15 2.45 -5.18 0.00
N ILE A 16 3.12 -4.99 -1.15
CA ILE A 16 4.59 -5.05 -1.22
C ILE A 16 5.23 -3.98 -0.31
N GLY A 17 4.69 -2.75 -0.31
CA GLY A 17 5.16 -1.68 0.57
C GLY A 17 4.98 -1.98 2.06
N LEU A 18 3.85 -2.58 2.44
CA LEU A 18 3.58 -3.01 3.81
C LEU A 18 4.52 -4.14 4.25
N ILE A 19 4.76 -5.12 3.37
CA ILE A 19 5.73 -6.20 3.64
C ILE A 19 7.13 -5.62 3.82
N TYR A 20 7.55 -4.67 2.97
CA TYR A 20 8.86 -4.03 3.08
C TYR A 20 9.03 -3.26 4.40
N ALA A 21 7.97 -2.59 4.88
CA ALA A 21 7.97 -1.95 6.18
C ALA A 21 8.13 -2.97 7.33
N GLY A 22 7.43 -4.10 7.26
CA GLY A 22 7.54 -5.18 8.24
C GLY A 22 8.93 -5.85 8.24
N VAL A 23 9.49 -6.11 7.06
CA VAL A 23 10.86 -6.64 6.92
C VAL A 23 11.89 -5.63 7.42
N SER A 24 11.72 -4.34 7.13
CA SER A 24 12.60 -3.28 7.66
C SER A 24 12.50 -3.16 9.18
N PHE A 25 11.32 -3.40 9.75
CA PHE A 25 11.11 -3.45 11.21
C PHE A 25 11.81 -4.65 11.85
N MET A 26 11.73 -5.83 11.23
CA MET A 26 12.39 -7.03 11.74
C MET A 26 13.92 -6.97 11.63
N ASN A 27 14.46 -6.34 10.58
CA ASN A 27 15.90 -6.26 10.34
C ASN A 27 16.54 -4.97 10.87
N GLY A 28 15.75 -4.06 11.43
CA GLY A 28 16.21 -2.73 11.85
C GLY A 28 16.86 -2.73 13.22
N ASP A 29 18.11 -2.24 13.30
CA ASP A 29 18.68 -1.81 14.58
C ASP A 29 17.98 -0.52 15.07
N SER A 30 18.02 -0.30 16.40
CA SER A 30 17.33 0.71 17.19
C SER A 30 17.66 2.19 16.88
N GLY A 31 18.20 2.48 15.69
CA GLY A 31 18.49 3.83 15.21
C GLY A 31 17.23 4.58 14.74
N THR A 32 17.12 5.85 15.12
CA THR A 32 16.03 6.78 14.73
C THR A 32 15.75 6.81 13.21
N ARG A 33 16.75 6.59 12.36
CA ARG A 33 16.59 6.53 10.89
C ARG A 33 15.75 5.33 10.44
N ASN A 34 15.85 4.22 11.16
CA ASN A 34 15.13 2.99 10.84
C ASN A 34 13.63 3.12 11.17
N ILE A 35 13.29 3.72 12.32
CA ILE A 35 11.90 4.04 12.68
C ILE A 35 11.24 4.93 11.62
N LYS A 36 11.92 6.00 11.17
CA LYS A 36 11.37 6.90 10.14
C LYS A 36 11.10 6.16 8.82
N SER A 37 12.01 5.28 8.40
CA SER A 37 11.84 4.44 7.23
C SER A 37 10.59 3.56 7.33
N ILE A 38 10.45 2.81 8.43
CA ILE A 38 9.32 1.90 8.65
C ILE A 38 8.00 2.65 8.65
N VAL A 39 7.93 3.79 9.33
CA VAL A 39 6.71 4.60 9.39
C VAL A 39 6.32 5.12 8.01
N ILE A 40 7.29 5.59 7.20
CA ILE A 40 7.02 6.08 5.85
C ILE A 40 6.53 4.94 4.96
N PHE A 41 7.24 3.82 4.89
CA PHE A 41 6.85 2.69 4.04
C PHE A 41 5.54 2.04 4.51
N GLY A 42 5.30 1.99 5.82
CA GLY A 42 4.07 1.50 6.42
C GLY A 42 2.86 2.38 6.06
N LEU A 43 2.98 3.71 6.24
CA LEU A 43 1.91 4.63 5.85
C LEU A 43 1.67 4.61 4.35
N LEU A 44 2.73 4.68 3.54
CA LEU A 44 2.61 4.72 2.08
C LEU A 44 1.98 3.43 1.56
N GLY A 45 2.42 2.27 2.05
CA GLY A 45 1.85 0.97 1.73
C GLY A 45 0.37 0.87 2.13
N ALA A 46 0.01 1.36 3.31
CA ALA A 46 -1.38 1.39 3.78
C ALA A 46 -2.26 2.29 2.91
N ILE A 47 -1.79 3.50 2.58
CA ILE A 47 -2.52 4.45 1.71
C ILE A 47 -2.74 3.83 0.33
N PHE A 48 -1.70 3.25 -0.27
CA PHE A 48 -1.80 2.61 -1.60
C PHE A 48 -2.73 1.41 -1.57
N PHE A 49 -2.68 0.59 -0.52
CA PHE A 49 -3.58 -0.55 -0.36
C PHE A 49 -5.05 -0.12 -0.25
N VAL A 50 -5.35 0.85 0.61
CA VAL A 50 -6.70 1.38 0.81
C VAL A 50 -7.21 2.06 -0.46
N ALA A 51 -6.37 2.86 -1.14
CA ALA A 51 -6.71 3.48 -2.42
C ALA A 51 -6.96 2.44 -3.52
N GLY A 52 -6.14 1.39 -3.58
CA GLY A 52 -6.30 0.28 -4.53
C GLY A 52 -7.62 -0.44 -4.35
N ILE A 53 -7.96 -0.82 -3.11
CA ILE A 53 -9.26 -1.42 -2.78
C ILE A 53 -10.41 -0.47 -3.10
N GLY A 54 -10.26 0.82 -2.78
CA GLY A 54 -11.24 1.86 -3.09
C GLY A 54 -11.55 1.93 -4.58
N LEU A 55 -10.53 1.84 -5.43
CA LEU A 55 -10.67 1.88 -6.89
C LEU A 55 -11.31 0.60 -7.45
N ILE A 56 -10.95 -0.56 -6.89
CA ILE A 56 -11.62 -1.84 -7.20
C ILE A 56 -13.11 -1.75 -6.86
N LYS A 57 -13.45 -1.23 -5.67
CA LYS A 57 -14.83 -1.11 -5.16
C LYS A 57 -15.65 -0.06 -5.92
N SER A 58 -15.03 1.07 -6.30
CA SER A 58 -15.67 2.15 -7.06
C SER A 58 -16.00 1.78 -8.51
N THR A 59 -15.43 0.68 -9.04
CA THR A 59 -15.78 0.17 -10.38
C THR A 59 -17.20 -0.43 -10.46
N LYS A 60 -18.00 -0.36 -9.39
CA LYS A 60 -19.43 -0.70 -9.37
C LYS A 60 -20.38 0.47 -9.68
N ASP A 61 -19.89 1.71 -9.86
CA ASP A 61 -20.76 2.89 -9.92
C ASP A 61 -20.56 3.74 -11.19
N LYS A 62 -20.65 3.09 -12.35
CA LYS A 62 -20.97 3.72 -13.64
C LYS A 62 -21.85 2.77 -14.46
N GLU A 63 -23.00 2.43 -13.89
CA GLU A 63 -24.15 1.91 -14.65
C GLU A 63 -24.90 3.13 -15.23
N THR A 64 -24.30 3.82 -16.20
CA THR A 64 -24.99 4.76 -17.11
C THR A 64 -24.23 4.80 -18.43
#